data_AF-A0A7Y2C8Z4-F1
#
_entry.id   AF-A0A7Y2C8Z4-F1
#
_cell.length_a   1.000
_cell.length_b   1.000
_cell.length_c   1.000
_cell.angle_alpha   90.00
_cell.angle_beta   90.00
_cell.angle_gamma   90.00
#
_symmetry.space_group_name_H-M   'P 1'
#
loop_
_entity.id
_entity.type
_entity.pdbx_description
1 polymer ?
#
loop_
_entity_poly.entity_id
_entity_poly.type
_entity_poly.pdbx_seq_one_letter_code
_entity_poly.pdbx_strand_id
1 'polypeptide(L)'
;MNRSAAVLLLLVLAFYSVGCGGEQYETERIAPATVAVTSGSTLLDSSTALSITDNTDVGSDADSTDRIVFERLMKSAVDSRLNEQHLGQIVQEVGSEFLGAEYVAGLLDESDRETLVISLTKFDCVLYVEAVLAASQGVVSGDLTFGGYADRLQKLRYRDGAIDGYCSRLHYFTDWINENEK
;
A
#
# COMPACT_ATOMS: atom_id res chain seq x y z
N MET A 1 30.34 -34.90 -30.43
CA MET A 1 29.43 -33.95 -29.73
C MET A 1 28.82 -33.03 -30.77
N ASN A 2 27.54 -33.22 -31.09
CA ASN A 2 26.87 -32.56 -32.21
C ASN A 2 26.54 -31.10 -31.90
N ARG A 3 26.89 -30.22 -32.84
CA ARG A 3 26.76 -28.75 -32.74
C ARG A 3 25.30 -28.27 -32.56
N SER A 4 24.31 -29.12 -32.82
CA SER A 4 22.88 -28.81 -32.63
C SER A 4 22.40 -28.87 -31.17
N ALA A 5 23.05 -29.65 -30.28
CA ALA A 5 22.66 -29.71 -28.87
C ALA A 5 23.09 -28.45 -28.10
N ALA A 6 24.18 -27.81 -28.53
CA ALA A 6 24.69 -26.58 -27.91
C ALA A 6 23.80 -25.36 -28.19
N VAL A 7 23.17 -25.29 -29.37
CA VAL A 7 22.28 -24.19 -29.75
C VAL A 7 20.95 -24.24 -28.98
N LEU A 8 20.44 -25.44 -28.71
CA LEU A 8 19.21 -25.62 -27.93
C LEU A 8 19.41 -25.29 -26.44
N LEU A 9 20.59 -25.60 -25.88
CA LEU A 9 20.93 -25.26 -24.48
C LEU A 9 21.14 -23.74 -24.28
N LEU A 10 21.67 -23.05 -25.29
CA LEU A 10 21.83 -21.59 -25.26
C LEU A 10 20.49 -20.83 -25.38
N LEU A 11 19.51 -21.38 -26.11
CA LEU A 11 18.18 -20.78 -26.21
C LEU A 11 17.35 -20.96 -24.94
N VAL A 12 17.48 -22.08 -24.23
CA VAL A 12 16.77 -22.28 -22.95
C VAL A 12 17.29 -21.33 -21.87
N LEU A 13 18.57 -20.99 -21.85
CA LEU A 13 19.15 -20.04 -20.89
C LEU A 13 18.76 -18.58 -21.17
N ALA A 14 18.39 -18.22 -22.40
CA ALA A 14 18.00 -16.85 -22.75
C ALA A 14 16.54 -16.49 -22.37
N PHE A 15 15.70 -17.49 -22.06
CA PHE A 15 14.31 -17.26 -21.62
C PHE A 15 14.15 -17.22 -20.09
N TYR A 16 15.17 -17.57 -19.31
CA TYR A 16 15.13 -17.46 -17.84
C TYR A 16 15.37 -16.05 -17.31
N SER A 17 15.78 -15.10 -18.15
CA SER A 17 16.19 -13.76 -17.72
C SER A 17 15.21 -12.63 -18.06
N VAL A 18 14.01 -12.92 -18.58
CA VAL A 18 12.98 -11.88 -18.83
C VAL A 18 11.95 -11.82 -17.69
N GLY A 19 12.06 -12.71 -16.70
CA GLY A 19 11.31 -12.60 -15.44
C GLY A 19 12.07 -11.70 -14.48
N CYS A 20 11.52 -10.52 -14.21
CA CYS A 20 11.85 -9.73 -13.04
C CYS A 20 13.32 -9.27 -12.97
N GLY A 21 13.80 -8.62 -14.04
CA GLY A 21 15.00 -7.79 -14.03
C GLY A 21 14.59 -6.33 -13.95
N GLY A 22 15.01 -5.62 -12.91
CA GLY A 22 14.77 -4.19 -12.77
C GLY A 22 15.50 -3.41 -13.85
N GLU A 23 14.78 -3.01 -14.90
CA GLU A 23 15.20 -1.91 -15.77
C GLU A 23 14.47 -0.65 -15.32
N GLN A 24 15.25 0.35 -14.91
CA GLN A 24 14.75 1.69 -14.66
C GLN A 24 14.21 2.25 -15.99
N TYR A 25 12.89 2.41 -16.07
CA TYR A 25 12.28 3.16 -17.17
C TYR A 25 12.53 4.65 -16.90
N GLU A 26 13.40 5.27 -17.69
CA GLU A 26 13.58 6.71 -17.69
C GLU A 26 12.30 7.36 -18.25
N THR A 27 11.40 7.75 -17.35
CA THR A 27 10.22 8.54 -17.72
C THR A 27 10.69 9.92 -18.17
N GLU A 28 10.53 10.18 -19.47
CA GLU A 28 10.70 11.51 -20.05
C GLU A 28 9.75 12.49 -19.34
N ARG A 29 10.31 13.36 -18.49
CA ARG A 29 9.55 14.38 -17.76
C ARG A 29 8.93 15.37 -18.74
N ILE A 30 7.62 15.23 -18.99
CA ILE A 30 6.82 16.30 -19.60
C ILE A 30 6.70 17.43 -18.57
N ALA A 31 7.27 18.59 -18.89
CA ALA A 31 7.20 19.78 -18.06
C ALA A 31 5.75 20.26 -17.88
N PRO A 32 5.31 20.65 -16.67
CA PRO A 32 3.99 21.21 -16.48
C PRO A 32 3.87 22.59 -17.16
N ALA A 33 2.73 22.83 -17.79
CA ALA A 33 2.39 24.13 -18.34
C ALA A 33 2.18 25.16 -17.22
N THR A 34 2.98 26.22 -17.24
CA THR A 34 2.88 27.34 -16.29
C THR A 34 1.60 28.14 -16.54
N VAL A 35 0.68 28.12 -15.59
CA VAL A 35 -0.45 29.07 -15.53
C VAL A 35 -0.11 30.14 -14.48
N ALA A 36 0.05 31.38 -14.94
CA ALA A 36 0.27 32.53 -14.08
C ALA A 36 -1.05 32.92 -13.38
N VAL A 37 -1.07 32.91 -12.05
CA VAL A 37 -2.16 33.48 -11.24
C VAL A 37 -1.64 34.74 -10.57
N THR A 38 -2.25 35.87 -10.94
CA THR A 38 -1.97 37.22 -10.44
C THR A 38 -2.37 37.36 -8.97
N SER A 39 -1.47 37.95 -8.18
CA SER A 39 -1.64 38.23 -6.75
C SER A 39 -2.74 39.28 -6.50
N GLY A 40 -3.61 38.99 -5.54
CA GLY A 40 -4.53 39.96 -4.92
C GLY A 40 -4.47 39.78 -3.40
N SER A 41 -3.93 40.79 -2.72
CA SER A 41 -3.75 40.85 -1.27
C SER A 41 -4.99 41.44 -0.60
N THR A 42 -5.46 40.85 0.50
CA THR A 42 -6.07 41.59 1.62
C THR A 42 -5.94 40.84 2.95
N LEU A 43 -5.51 41.62 3.94
CA LEU A 43 -5.23 41.33 5.35
C LEU A 43 -6.47 40.86 6.12
N LEU A 44 -6.27 40.03 7.16
CA LEU A 44 -6.92 40.17 8.48
C LEU A 44 -6.13 39.40 9.55
N ASP A 45 -6.10 39.98 10.74
CA ASP A 45 -5.21 39.77 11.89
C ASP A 45 -5.88 38.95 13.02
N SER A 46 -5.02 38.37 13.87
CA SER A 46 -5.17 37.99 15.29
C SER A 46 -6.08 36.85 15.71
N SER A 47 -5.49 35.76 16.22
CA SER A 47 -5.29 35.56 17.67
C SER A 47 -5.00 34.09 18.01
N THR A 48 -3.89 33.86 18.72
CA THR A 48 -3.63 32.80 19.72
C THR A 48 -3.86 31.33 19.33
N ALA A 49 -2.76 30.57 19.17
CA ALA A 49 -2.57 29.29 19.89
C ALA A 49 -1.15 28.73 19.70
N LEU A 50 -0.44 28.60 20.84
CA LEU A 50 0.53 27.55 21.21
C LEU A 50 1.63 27.16 20.21
N SER A 51 2.84 27.62 20.52
CA SER A 51 4.09 27.09 19.99
C SER A 51 4.28 25.63 20.41
N ILE A 52 4.16 24.70 19.46
CA ILE A 52 4.79 23.39 19.54
C ILE A 52 5.93 23.43 18.53
N THR A 53 7.16 23.55 19.03
CA THR A 53 8.34 23.20 18.25
C THR A 53 8.44 21.69 18.23
N ASP A 54 7.86 21.06 17.21
CA ASP A 54 8.13 19.66 16.92
C ASP A 54 9.29 19.59 15.93
N ASN A 55 10.41 19.08 16.41
CA ASN A 55 11.60 18.82 15.63
C ASN A 55 11.63 17.31 15.38
N THR A 56 10.77 16.86 14.47
CA THR A 56 10.76 15.49 13.96
C THR A 56 11.08 15.50 12.48
N ASP A 57 12.18 14.82 12.20
CA ASP A 57 12.60 14.27 10.92
C ASP A 57 11.42 13.88 10.02
N VAL A 58 11.48 14.33 8.77
CA VAL A 58 10.39 14.35 7.79
C VAL A 58 10.06 12.93 7.32
N GLY A 59 9.06 12.32 7.95
CA GLY A 59 8.26 11.23 7.40
C GLY A 59 6.97 11.81 6.82
N SER A 60 6.75 11.58 5.52
CA SER A 60 5.73 12.19 4.65
C SER A 60 4.32 12.33 5.25
N ASP A 61 3.64 13.44 4.93
CA ASP A 61 2.25 13.76 5.30
C ASP A 61 1.22 12.63 5.02
N ALA A 62 1.52 11.71 4.09
CA ALA A 62 0.73 10.52 3.80
C ALA A 62 0.62 9.55 4.99
N ASP A 63 1.72 9.36 5.75
CA ASP A 63 1.76 8.48 6.93
C ASP A 63 0.81 8.97 8.03
N SER A 64 0.60 10.29 8.11
CA SER A 64 -0.32 10.88 9.10
C SER A 64 -1.79 10.66 8.75
N THR A 65 -2.17 10.74 7.47
CA THR A 65 -3.59 10.65 7.06
C THR A 65 -4.10 9.21 7.16
N ASP A 66 -3.36 8.24 6.62
CA ASP A 66 -3.78 6.84 6.66
C ASP A 66 -3.81 6.32 8.09
N ARG A 67 -2.87 6.75 8.93
CA ARG A 67 -2.91 6.49 10.37
C ARG A 67 -4.16 7.03 11.05
N ILE A 68 -4.58 8.26 10.74
CA ILE A 68 -5.83 8.83 11.28
C ILE A 68 -7.06 8.03 10.83
N VAL A 69 -7.10 7.60 9.56
CA VAL A 69 -8.19 6.74 9.04
C VAL A 69 -8.20 5.40 9.76
N PHE A 70 -7.04 4.77 9.94
CA PHE A 70 -6.89 3.52 10.67
C PHE A 70 -7.36 3.64 12.13
N GLU A 71 -6.91 4.67 12.85
CA GLU A 71 -7.29 4.88 14.25
C GLU A 71 -8.80 5.08 14.40
N ARG A 72 -9.43 5.78 13.44
CA ARG A 72 -10.90 5.94 13.39
C ARG A 72 -11.60 4.61 13.13
N LEU A 73 -11.11 3.82 12.19
CA LEU A 73 -11.64 2.50 11.87
C LEU A 73 -11.56 1.57 13.10
N MET A 74 -10.40 1.50 13.77
CA MET A 74 -10.23 0.66 14.96
C MET A 74 -11.13 1.13 16.11
N LYS A 75 -11.31 2.45 16.28
CA LYS A 75 -12.27 2.99 17.23
C LYS A 75 -13.71 2.56 16.91
N SER A 76 -14.14 2.67 15.65
CA SER A 76 -15.47 2.21 15.19
C SER A 76 -15.66 0.71 15.48
N ALA A 77 -14.62 -0.10 15.21
CA ALA A 77 -14.65 -1.53 15.46
C ALA A 77 -14.82 -1.90 16.95
N VAL A 78 -14.16 -1.17 17.84
CA VAL A 78 -14.31 -1.34 19.30
C VAL A 78 -15.69 -0.90 19.77
N ASP A 79 -16.16 0.28 19.33
CA ASP A 79 -17.46 0.82 19.74
C ASP A 79 -18.62 -0.12 19.32
N SER A 80 -18.49 -0.76 18.15
CA SER A 80 -19.43 -1.75 17.62
C SER A 80 -19.21 -3.19 18.11
N ARG A 81 -18.19 -3.43 18.94
CA ARG A 81 -17.79 -4.77 19.43
C ARG A 81 -17.63 -5.79 18.28
N LEU A 82 -16.98 -5.37 17.20
CA LEU A 82 -16.81 -6.23 16.01
C LEU A 82 -16.02 -7.50 16.31
N ASN A 83 -15.13 -7.49 17.29
CA ASN A 83 -14.37 -8.68 17.71
C ASN A 83 -15.26 -9.80 18.29
N GLU A 84 -16.52 -9.53 18.62
CA GLU A 84 -17.50 -10.54 19.05
C GLU A 84 -18.29 -11.15 17.88
N GLN A 85 -18.12 -10.63 16.65
CA GLN A 85 -18.86 -11.05 15.46
C GLN A 85 -18.14 -12.17 14.69
N HIS A 86 -18.85 -12.79 13.75
CA HIS A 86 -18.24 -13.77 12.84
C HIS A 86 -17.31 -13.07 11.83
N LEU A 87 -16.23 -13.75 11.40
CA LEU A 87 -15.24 -13.19 10.47
C LEU A 87 -15.87 -12.52 9.24
N GLY A 88 -16.86 -13.16 8.61
CA GLY A 88 -17.53 -12.61 7.44
C GLY A 88 -18.24 -11.27 7.72
N GLN A 89 -18.80 -11.10 8.93
CA GLN A 89 -19.40 -9.83 9.36
C GLN A 89 -18.32 -8.79 9.64
N ILE A 90 -17.21 -9.17 10.29
CA ILE A 90 -16.07 -8.25 10.52
C ILE A 90 -15.55 -7.70 9.19
N VAL A 91 -15.31 -8.58 8.21
CA VAL A 91 -14.83 -8.20 6.87
C VAL A 91 -15.82 -7.29 6.16
N GLN A 92 -17.13 -7.56 6.27
CA GLN A 92 -18.17 -6.72 5.68
C GLN A 92 -18.21 -5.32 6.29
N GLU A 93 -18.18 -5.22 7.62
CA GLU A 93 -18.24 -3.94 8.34
C GLU A 93 -16.97 -3.12 8.06
N VAL A 94 -15.78 -3.72 8.16
CA VAL A 94 -14.51 -3.07 7.82
C VAL A 94 -14.49 -2.61 6.36
N GLY A 95 -14.97 -3.46 5.43
CA GLY A 95 -15.04 -3.11 4.01
C GLY A 95 -16.00 -1.96 3.71
N SER A 96 -17.05 -1.80 4.52
CA SER A 96 -18.07 -0.75 4.34
C SER A 96 -17.56 0.64 4.75
N GLU A 97 -16.57 0.71 5.64
CA GLU A 97 -15.95 1.97 6.09
C GLU A 97 -15.18 2.69 4.96
N PHE A 98 -14.83 1.98 3.89
CA PHE A 98 -14.14 2.54 2.72
C PHE A 98 -15.09 2.81 1.54
N LEU A 99 -16.42 2.71 1.72
CA LEU A 99 -17.37 3.08 0.67
C LEU A 99 -17.21 4.57 0.31
N GLY A 100 -17.01 4.83 -0.99
CA GLY A 100 -16.75 6.17 -1.51
C GLY A 100 -15.27 6.58 -1.53
N ALA A 101 -14.35 5.72 -1.10
CA ALA A 101 -12.92 5.93 -1.30
C ALA A 101 -12.58 6.03 -2.80
N GLU A 102 -11.55 6.81 -3.12
CA GLU A 102 -11.14 7.06 -4.51
C GLU A 102 -10.50 5.82 -5.12
N TYR A 103 -10.86 5.50 -6.37
CA TYR A 103 -10.19 4.45 -7.13
C TYR A 103 -8.94 5.00 -7.82
N VAL A 104 -7.76 4.47 -7.50
CA VAL A 104 -6.48 4.86 -8.10
C VAL A 104 -5.64 3.62 -8.39
N ALA A 105 -5.28 3.42 -9.66
CA ALA A 105 -4.42 2.33 -10.10
C ALA A 105 -2.94 2.71 -9.98
N GLY A 106 -2.07 1.72 -9.77
CA GLY A 106 -0.61 1.90 -9.83
C GLY A 106 0.00 2.60 -8.61
N LEU A 107 -0.74 2.71 -7.49
CA LEU A 107 -0.25 3.34 -6.26
C LEU A 107 1.05 2.72 -5.72
N LEU A 108 1.26 1.41 -5.94
CA LEU A 108 2.46 0.71 -5.47
C LEU A 108 3.68 0.92 -6.38
N ASP A 109 3.52 1.50 -7.57
CA ASP A 109 4.56 1.66 -8.58
C ASP A 109 5.10 3.11 -8.65
N GLU A 110 4.64 4.00 -7.76
CA GLU A 110 5.08 5.40 -7.69
C GLU A 110 6.49 5.56 -7.06
N SER A 111 6.96 4.55 -6.33
CA SER A 111 8.26 4.56 -5.66
C SER A 111 9.34 3.90 -6.52
N ASP A 112 10.53 4.52 -6.57
CA ASP A 112 11.69 3.97 -7.31
C ASP A 112 12.20 2.63 -6.76
N ARG A 113 11.86 2.31 -5.50
CA ARG A 113 12.23 1.07 -4.82
C ARG A 113 10.98 0.44 -4.23
N GLU A 114 10.92 -0.89 -4.30
CA GLU A 114 9.86 -1.64 -3.63
C GLU A 114 9.89 -1.35 -2.12
N THR A 115 8.77 -0.87 -1.60
CA THR A 115 8.57 -0.49 -0.21
C THR A 115 7.13 -0.78 0.16
N LEU A 116 6.84 -0.92 1.46
CA LEU A 116 5.47 -1.06 1.93
C LEU A 116 4.74 0.28 1.77
N VAL A 117 3.93 0.40 0.72
CA VAL A 117 3.01 1.53 0.55
C VAL A 117 1.69 1.22 1.25
N ILE A 118 1.31 2.03 2.22
CA ILE A 118 0.01 1.95 2.89
C ILE A 118 -0.88 3.03 2.29
N SER A 119 -2.12 2.66 1.94
CA SER A 119 -3.18 3.63 1.64
C SER A 119 -4.49 3.14 2.24
N LEU A 120 -5.20 4.05 2.90
CA LEU A 120 -6.52 3.85 3.48
C LEU A 120 -7.55 4.88 2.98
N THR A 121 -7.16 5.69 1.99
CA THR A 121 -8.01 6.70 1.35
C THR A 121 -8.18 6.48 -0.15
N LYS A 122 -7.27 5.70 -0.76
CA LYS A 122 -7.23 5.41 -2.19
C LYS A 122 -6.91 3.95 -2.41
N PHE A 123 -7.59 3.31 -3.36
CA PHE A 123 -7.40 1.88 -3.62
C PHE A 123 -7.54 1.54 -5.10
N ASP A 124 -6.87 0.48 -5.53
CA ASP A 124 -7.40 -0.36 -6.60
C ASP A 124 -8.11 -1.58 -6.01
N CYS A 125 -8.50 -2.54 -6.86
CA CYS A 125 -9.21 -3.73 -6.39
C CYS A 125 -8.38 -4.62 -5.44
N VAL A 126 -7.06 -4.70 -5.60
CA VAL A 126 -6.20 -5.55 -4.78
C VAL A 126 -5.88 -4.86 -3.46
N LEU A 127 -5.50 -3.57 -3.51
CA LEU A 127 -5.18 -2.79 -2.31
C LEU A 127 -6.38 -2.72 -1.36
N TYR A 128 -7.60 -2.60 -1.90
CA TYR A 128 -8.82 -2.65 -1.08
C TYR A 128 -8.96 -3.97 -0.32
N VAL A 129 -8.82 -5.10 -1.01
CA VAL A 129 -8.95 -6.44 -0.39
C VAL A 129 -7.87 -6.65 0.68
N GLU A 130 -6.62 -6.28 0.40
CA GLU A 130 -5.52 -6.40 1.34
C GLU A 130 -5.73 -5.54 2.59
N ALA A 131 -6.15 -4.28 2.43
CA ALA A 131 -6.40 -3.37 3.54
C ALA A 131 -7.54 -3.87 4.44
N VAL A 132 -8.65 -4.31 3.85
CA VAL A 132 -9.80 -4.85 4.57
C VAL A 132 -9.42 -6.11 5.35
N LEU A 133 -8.66 -7.03 4.73
CA LEU A 133 -8.23 -8.26 5.40
C LEU A 133 -7.23 -7.98 6.52
N ALA A 134 -6.21 -7.14 6.29
CA ALA A 134 -5.22 -6.79 7.32
C ALA A 134 -5.87 -6.10 8.53
N ALA A 135 -6.83 -5.21 8.30
CA ALA A 135 -7.59 -4.56 9.37
C ALA A 135 -8.50 -5.56 10.11
N SER A 136 -9.23 -6.40 9.39
CA SER A 136 -10.12 -7.42 9.97
C SER A 136 -9.36 -8.43 10.83
N GLN A 137 -8.17 -8.87 10.38
CA GLN A 137 -7.28 -9.72 11.18
C GLN A 137 -6.81 -9.04 12.46
N GLY A 138 -6.61 -7.72 12.45
CA GLY A 138 -6.33 -6.93 13.65
C GLY A 138 -7.48 -6.97 14.64
N VAL A 139 -8.72 -6.77 14.16
CA VAL A 139 -9.93 -6.87 14.98
C VAL A 139 -10.07 -8.26 15.62
N VAL A 140 -9.84 -9.34 14.84
CA VAL A 140 -9.93 -10.73 15.32
C VAL A 140 -8.84 -11.05 16.35
N SER A 141 -7.61 -10.60 16.12
CA SER A 141 -6.48 -10.88 17.02
C SER A 141 -6.42 -9.96 18.25
N GLY A 142 -7.15 -8.85 18.24
CA GLY A 142 -7.08 -7.81 19.27
C GLY A 142 -5.88 -6.87 19.14
N ASP A 143 -5.05 -7.03 18.09
CA ASP A 143 -3.97 -6.11 17.78
C ASP A 143 -4.47 -4.95 16.89
N LEU A 144 -4.90 -3.89 17.57
CA LEU A 144 -5.46 -2.69 16.97
C LEU A 144 -4.41 -1.59 16.72
N THR A 145 -3.12 -1.95 16.68
CA THR A 145 -2.04 -0.98 16.45
C THR A 145 -1.78 -0.77 14.96
N PHE A 146 -1.37 0.44 14.58
CA PHE A 146 -1.03 0.75 13.18
C PHE A 146 0.20 -0.04 12.70
N GLY A 147 1.20 -0.24 13.59
CA GLY A 147 2.36 -1.09 13.29
C GLY A 147 1.95 -2.54 13.03
N GLY A 148 1.06 -3.09 13.86
CA GLY A 148 0.50 -4.43 13.62
C GLY A 148 -0.27 -4.55 12.31
N TYR A 149 -1.00 -3.50 11.93
CA TYR A 149 -1.64 -3.43 10.61
C TYR A 149 -0.62 -3.44 9.47
N ALA A 150 0.44 -2.65 9.57
CA ALA A 150 1.53 -2.64 8.58
C ALA A 150 2.18 -4.03 8.45
N ASP A 151 2.45 -4.71 9.57
CA ASP A 151 3.02 -6.05 9.58
C ASP A 151 2.10 -7.08 8.88
N ARG A 152 0.79 -7.01 9.14
CA ARG A 152 -0.19 -7.89 8.48
C ARG A 152 -0.31 -7.58 7.00
N LEU A 153 -0.34 -6.31 6.62
CA LEU A 153 -0.39 -5.90 5.22
C LEU A 153 0.84 -6.39 4.46
N GLN A 154 2.04 -6.29 5.06
CA GLN A 154 3.26 -6.81 4.45
C GLN A 154 3.20 -8.33 4.26
N LYS A 155 2.69 -9.07 5.25
CA LYS A 155 2.51 -10.53 5.15
C LYS A 155 1.52 -10.92 4.06
N LEU A 156 0.44 -10.16 3.87
CA LEU A 156 -0.52 -10.42 2.80
C LEU A 156 0.08 -10.18 1.41
N ARG A 157 0.87 -9.11 1.26
CA ARG A 157 1.31 -8.58 -0.04
C ARG A 157 2.58 -9.21 -0.59
N TYR A 158 3.47 -9.66 0.30
CA TYR A 158 4.80 -10.12 -0.07
C TYR A 158 5.02 -11.59 0.26
N ARG A 159 5.75 -12.29 -0.62
CA ARG A 159 6.14 -13.69 -0.45
C ARG A 159 6.93 -13.87 0.86
N ASP A 160 6.55 -14.86 1.65
CA ASP A 160 7.09 -15.10 3.00
C ASP A 160 7.02 -13.87 3.94
N GLY A 161 6.18 -12.89 3.61
CA GLY A 161 6.05 -11.61 4.30
C GLY A 161 7.29 -10.72 4.23
N ALA A 162 8.18 -10.92 3.24
CA ALA A 162 9.45 -10.20 3.12
C ALA A 162 9.51 -9.32 1.87
N ILE A 163 9.94 -8.06 2.07
CA ILE A 163 10.22 -7.14 0.96
C ILE A 163 11.64 -7.39 0.47
N ASP A 164 11.77 -8.01 -0.71
CA ASP A 164 13.02 -8.35 -1.37
C ASP A 164 12.93 -7.96 -2.86
N GLY A 165 12.74 -6.65 -3.08
CA GLY A 165 12.52 -6.07 -4.39
C GLY A 165 11.14 -6.35 -4.97
N TYR A 166 10.90 -5.80 -6.16
CA TYR A 166 9.60 -5.86 -6.86
C TYR A 166 9.06 -7.29 -7.00
N CYS A 167 9.95 -8.27 -7.17
CA CYS A 167 9.61 -9.67 -7.41
C CYS A 167 9.10 -10.39 -6.17
N SER A 168 9.33 -9.85 -4.97
CA SER A 168 8.78 -10.43 -3.75
C SER A 168 7.31 -10.08 -3.57
N ARG A 169 6.79 -9.05 -4.25
CA ARG A 169 5.36 -8.72 -4.27
C ARG A 169 4.56 -9.76 -5.06
N LEU A 170 3.40 -10.14 -4.53
CA LEU A 170 2.55 -11.19 -5.11
C LEU A 170 1.68 -10.62 -6.25
N HIS A 171 2.25 -10.49 -7.45
CA HIS A 171 1.58 -9.87 -8.60
C HIS A 171 0.44 -10.70 -9.22
N TYR A 172 0.49 -12.02 -9.08
CA TYR A 172 -0.56 -12.91 -9.58
C TYR A 172 -1.51 -13.28 -8.46
N PHE A 173 -2.81 -13.05 -8.66
CA PHE A 173 -3.82 -13.31 -7.62
C PHE A 173 -3.85 -14.79 -7.17
N THR A 174 -3.51 -15.72 -8.06
CA THR A 174 -3.33 -17.14 -7.71
C THR A 174 -2.15 -17.36 -6.77
N ASP A 175 -1.03 -16.66 -7.00
CA ASP A 175 0.13 -16.70 -6.10
C ASP A 175 -0.20 -16.08 -4.75
N TRP A 176 -0.95 -14.97 -4.76
CA TRP A 176 -1.46 -14.32 -3.57
C TRP A 176 -2.32 -15.26 -2.73
N ILE A 177 -3.26 -16.00 -3.34
CA ILE A 177 -4.07 -17.01 -2.64
C ILE A 177 -3.17 -18.14 -2.09
N ASN A 178 -2.32 -18.71 -2.93
CA ASN A 178 -1.45 -19.82 -2.52
C ASN A 178 -0.50 -19.45 -1.37
N GLU A 179 -0.04 -18.19 -1.32
CA GLU A 179 0.80 -17.68 -0.23
C GLU A 179 0.00 -17.55 1.08
N ASN A 180 -1.22 -17.03 0.99
CA ASN A 180 -2.06 -16.69 2.14
C ASN A 180 -2.92 -17.86 2.67
N GLU A 181 -2.88 -19.02 2.02
CA GLU A 181 -3.51 -20.28 2.49
C GLU A 181 -2.55 -21.21 3.24
N LYS A 182 -1.24 -20.89 3.32
CA LYS A 182 -0.22 -21.69 4.02
C LYS A 182 -0.44 -21.75 5.53
#